data_AF-A0A7J2I4L6-F1
#
_entry.id   AF-A0A7J2I4L6-F1
#
_cell.length_a   1.000
_cell.length_b   1.000
_cell.length_c   1.000
_cell.angle_alpha   90.00
_cell.angle_beta   90.00
_cell.angle_gamma   90.00
#
_symmetry.space_group_name_H-M   'P 1'
#
loop_
_entity.id
_entity.type
_entity.pdbx_description
1 polymer ?
#
loop_
_entity_poly.entity_id
_entity_poly.type
_entity_poly.pdbx_seq_one_letter_code
_entity_poly.pdbx_strand_id
1 'polypeptide(L)'
;IDKDHQRDAKFYAEYFNSLKRYVYEQTGVRISFWSLNTVDARCFDLCAMYLPTQAEDNPQNPMGNKIVYRCKSGVRVAANFPMFDNSPVSDDPIRVPPDDGEPYRDRWRRILMSMPRVVLITSWNEWHESTAIEPSLEWGDKWLQMTKLYVERLKTSVMVAKCSMMSTAVVLLILSLWLYVKAAPRSRS
;
A
#
# COMPACT_ATOMS: atom_id res chain seq x y z
N ILE A 1 -9.85 -17.58 21.39
CA ILE A 1 -10.25 -16.17 21.63
C ILE A 1 -11.00 -16.16 22.95
N ASP A 2 -10.46 -15.46 23.93
CA ASP A 2 -11.00 -15.38 25.28
C ASP A 2 -12.39 -14.72 25.27
N LYS A 3 -13.37 -15.39 25.88
CA LYS A 3 -14.78 -14.96 25.88
C LYS A 3 -15.03 -13.79 26.85
N ASP A 4 -14.11 -13.54 27.78
CA ASP A 4 -14.28 -12.53 28.83
C ASP A 4 -13.85 -11.13 28.36
N HIS A 5 -13.06 -11.04 27.29
CA HIS A 5 -12.60 -9.77 26.74
C HIS A 5 -13.63 -9.07 25.85
N GLN A 6 -14.76 -9.70 25.49
CA GLN A 6 -15.73 -9.09 24.56
C GLN A 6 -16.46 -7.84 25.11
N ARG A 7 -16.21 -7.40 26.35
CA ARG A 7 -17.04 -6.36 27.01
C ARG A 7 -16.29 -5.22 27.68
N ASP A 8 -14.97 -5.25 27.77
CA ASP A 8 -14.26 -4.17 28.48
C ASP A 8 -13.84 -3.05 27.51
N ALA A 9 -14.83 -2.27 27.07
CA ALA A 9 -14.63 -1.09 26.23
C ALA A 9 -13.66 -0.08 26.88
N LYS A 10 -13.58 -0.06 28.22
CA LYS A 10 -12.67 0.81 28.97
C LYS A 10 -11.24 0.29 28.87
N PHE A 11 -11.01 -1.00 29.09
CA PHE A 11 -9.70 -1.63 28.89
C PHE A 11 -9.19 -1.41 27.47
N TYR A 12 -10.02 -1.67 26.45
CA TYR A 12 -9.60 -1.44 25.07
C TYR A 12 -9.29 0.03 24.80
N ALA A 13 -10.11 0.97 25.29
CA ALA A 13 -9.84 2.39 25.15
C ALA A 13 -8.52 2.78 25.83
N GLU A 14 -8.26 2.31 27.05
CA GLU A 14 -7.02 2.56 27.79
C GLU A 14 -5.81 1.96 27.09
N TYR A 15 -5.90 0.69 26.67
CA TYR A 15 -4.87 -0.02 25.92
C TYR A 15 -4.53 0.66 24.59
N PHE A 16 -5.55 0.97 23.77
CA PHE A 16 -5.30 1.64 22.49
C PHE A 16 -4.79 3.08 22.70
N ASN A 17 -5.22 3.79 23.75
CA ASN A 17 -4.70 5.11 24.08
C ASN A 17 -3.24 5.05 24.55
N SER A 18 -2.87 4.08 25.38
CA SER A 18 -1.48 3.90 25.82
C SER A 18 -0.57 3.55 24.64
N LEU A 19 -1.03 2.68 23.74
CA LEU A 19 -0.31 2.33 22.52
C LEU A 19 -0.14 3.52 21.56
N LYS A 20 -1.18 4.34 21.37
CA LYS A 20 -1.08 5.60 20.59
C LYS A 20 -0.02 6.54 21.16
N ARG A 21 0.00 6.72 22.49
CA ARG A 21 1.01 7.55 23.17
C ARG A 21 2.41 6.97 23.00
N TYR A 22 2.57 5.68 23.26
CA TYR A 22 3.85 4.98 23.13
C TYR A 22 4.45 5.17 21.73
N VAL A 23 3.67 4.90 20.66
CA VAL A 23 4.18 5.06 19.28
C VAL A 23 4.56 6.50 18.99
N TYR A 24 3.76 7.48 19.43
CA TYR A 24 4.10 8.89 19.25
C TYR A 24 5.37 9.27 20.00
N GLU A 25 5.54 8.85 21.25
CA GLU A 25 6.73 9.13 22.05
C GLU A 25 8.00 8.50 21.46
N GLN A 26 7.89 7.30 20.88
CA GLN A 26 9.04 6.60 20.28
C GLN A 26 9.41 7.08 18.88
N THR A 27 8.44 7.55 18.09
CA THR A 27 8.63 7.77 16.64
C THR A 27 8.24 9.17 16.15
N GLY A 28 7.54 9.95 16.97
CA GLY A 28 6.87 11.19 16.54
C GLY A 28 5.65 10.98 15.64
N VAL A 29 5.30 9.73 15.31
CA VAL A 29 4.18 9.40 14.41
C VAL A 29 2.88 9.30 15.21
N ARG A 30 1.86 10.02 14.77
CA ARG A 30 0.50 9.90 15.32
C ARG A 30 -0.23 8.74 14.64
N ILE A 31 -0.77 7.83 15.43
CA ILE A 31 -1.54 6.69 14.95
C ILE A 31 -2.96 6.69 15.55
N SER A 32 -3.89 5.99 14.89
CA SER A 32 -5.28 5.88 15.31
C SER A 32 -5.75 4.44 15.18
N PHE A 33 -6.50 3.95 16.17
CA PHE A 33 -7.12 2.62 16.17
C PHE A 33 -8.64 2.81 16.17
N TRP A 34 -9.27 2.56 15.03
CA TRP A 34 -10.72 2.69 14.86
C TRP A 34 -11.25 1.51 14.04
N SER A 35 -12.41 0.97 14.43
CA SER A 35 -13.30 0.26 13.51
C SER A 35 -14.15 1.33 12.84
N LEU A 36 -13.90 1.62 11.56
CA LEU A 36 -14.33 2.87 10.94
C LEU A 36 -15.64 2.78 10.17
N ASN A 37 -16.49 3.77 10.46
CA ASN A 37 -17.25 4.50 9.45
C ASN A 37 -16.24 5.24 8.54
N THR A 38 -16.34 5.09 7.25
CA THR A 38 -15.21 5.21 6.31
C THR A 38 -14.93 6.58 5.73
N VAL A 39 -15.72 7.57 6.13
CA VAL A 39 -15.55 8.97 5.74
C VAL A 39 -14.20 9.52 6.22
N ASP A 40 -13.66 8.98 7.32
CA ASP A 40 -12.42 9.46 7.92
C ASP A 40 -11.14 8.90 7.28
N ALA A 41 -11.23 7.94 6.34
CA ALA A 41 -10.03 7.40 5.69
C ALA A 41 -9.16 8.48 5.00
N ARG A 42 -9.77 9.62 4.66
CA ARG A 42 -9.12 10.79 4.04
C ARG A 42 -8.43 11.72 5.04
N CYS A 43 -8.61 11.52 6.35
CA CYS A 43 -7.97 12.34 7.37
C CYS A 43 -6.55 11.87 7.72
N PHE A 44 -6.24 10.59 7.44
CA PHE A 44 -4.95 9.98 7.75
C PHE A 44 -3.89 10.29 6.69
N ASP A 45 -2.68 10.59 7.17
CA ASP A 45 -1.51 10.78 6.33
C ASP A 45 -1.13 9.51 5.55
N LEU A 46 -1.40 8.34 6.12
CA LEU A 46 -1.27 7.04 5.48
C LEU A 46 -2.50 6.18 5.81
N CYS A 47 -3.13 5.62 4.80
CA CYS A 47 -4.28 4.73 4.93
C CYS A 47 -4.12 3.61 3.90
N ALA A 48 -4.36 2.36 4.30
CA ALA A 48 -4.30 1.20 3.41
C ALA A 48 -5.62 0.41 3.49
N MET A 49 -6.26 0.20 2.36
CA MET A 49 -7.49 -0.59 2.20
C MET A 49 -7.14 -2.07 2.15
N TYR A 50 -7.88 -2.90 2.89
CA TYR A 50 -7.68 -4.35 2.90
C TYR A 50 -8.08 -4.97 1.56
N LEU A 51 -9.30 -4.73 1.09
CA LEU A 51 -9.81 -5.18 -0.21
C LEU A 51 -10.33 -4.00 -1.03
N PRO A 52 -9.55 -3.47 -1.99
CA PRO A 52 -9.94 -2.30 -2.78
C PRO A 52 -10.98 -2.62 -3.89
N THR A 53 -11.32 -3.89 -4.11
CA THR A 53 -12.24 -4.32 -5.19
C THR A 53 -13.63 -4.67 -4.65
N GLN A 54 -14.17 -3.80 -3.80
CA GLN A 54 -15.55 -3.90 -3.32
C GLN A 54 -16.41 -2.85 -4.02
N ALA A 55 -17.74 -3.02 -3.99
CA ALA A 55 -18.70 -2.13 -4.63
C ALA A 55 -18.40 -0.64 -4.35
N GLU A 56 -18.62 0.23 -5.34
CA GLU A 56 -18.24 1.65 -5.24
C GLU A 56 -18.99 2.42 -4.15
N ASP A 57 -20.18 1.94 -3.80
CA ASP A 57 -21.03 2.45 -2.72
C ASP A 57 -20.76 1.77 -1.38
N ASN A 58 -19.90 0.76 -1.31
CA ASN A 58 -19.54 0.13 -0.05
C ASN A 58 -18.83 1.17 0.82
N PRO A 59 -19.41 1.57 1.96
CA PRO A 59 -18.76 2.51 2.85
C PRO A 59 -17.36 2.00 3.18
N GLN A 60 -17.16 0.70 3.44
CA GLN A 60 -15.86 0.10 3.78
C GLN A 60 -14.73 0.27 2.74
N ASN A 61 -15.05 0.75 1.53
CA ASN A 61 -14.08 1.04 0.47
C ASN A 61 -14.09 2.52 0.02
N PRO A 62 -13.69 3.48 0.87
CA PRO A 62 -13.73 4.92 0.55
C PRO A 62 -12.76 5.35 -0.58
N MET A 63 -11.87 4.44 -1.00
CA MET A 63 -10.95 4.63 -2.13
C MET A 63 -11.52 4.11 -3.46
N GLY A 64 -12.67 3.42 -3.43
CA GLY A 64 -13.33 2.80 -4.57
C GLY A 64 -12.48 1.70 -5.22
N ASN A 65 -12.78 1.36 -6.48
CA ASN A 65 -12.09 0.32 -7.25
C ASN A 65 -10.63 0.64 -7.65
N LYS A 66 -9.97 1.57 -6.95
CA LYS A 66 -8.60 1.99 -7.24
C LYS A 66 -7.62 1.04 -6.57
N ILE A 67 -6.85 0.33 -7.39
CA ILE A 67 -5.71 -0.49 -6.92
C ILE A 67 -4.64 0.37 -6.25
N VAL A 68 -4.49 1.62 -6.72
CA VAL A 68 -3.51 2.58 -6.22
C VAL A 68 -4.22 3.92 -5.98
N TYR A 69 -4.08 4.45 -4.78
CA TYR A 69 -4.69 5.72 -4.38
C TYR A 69 -3.70 6.57 -3.59
N ARG A 70 -4.06 7.83 -3.39
CA ARG A 70 -3.23 8.83 -2.71
C ARG A 70 -3.86 9.18 -1.36
N CYS A 71 -3.09 9.04 -0.29
CA CYS A 71 -3.49 9.47 1.06
C CYS A 71 -3.38 10.99 1.20
N LYS A 72 -3.85 11.53 2.33
CA LYS A 72 -3.82 12.98 2.62
C LYS A 72 -2.43 13.60 2.47
N SER A 73 -1.39 12.89 2.92
CA SER A 73 0.02 13.34 2.84
C SER A 73 0.56 13.42 1.41
N GLY A 74 -0.18 12.91 0.42
CA GLY A 74 0.30 12.73 -0.94
C GLY A 74 1.00 11.39 -1.18
N VAL A 75 1.23 10.57 -0.13
CA VAL A 75 1.79 9.22 -0.28
C VAL A 75 0.84 8.34 -1.09
N ARG A 76 1.39 7.64 -2.10
CA ARG A 76 0.66 6.64 -2.87
C ARG A 76 0.73 5.28 -2.17
N VAL A 77 -0.43 4.66 -2.00
CA VAL A 77 -0.60 3.36 -1.38
C VAL A 77 -1.32 2.46 -2.36
N ALA A 78 -0.94 1.19 -2.38
CA ALA A 78 -1.64 0.14 -3.09
C ALA A 78 -1.98 -1.01 -2.17
N ALA A 79 -3.01 -1.78 -2.53
CA ALA A 79 -3.34 -3.04 -1.90
C ALA A 79 -3.44 -4.14 -2.96
N ASN A 80 -2.96 -5.33 -2.63
CA ASN A 80 -2.94 -6.45 -3.56
C ASN A 80 -3.24 -7.76 -2.84
N PHE A 81 -3.90 -8.67 -3.54
CA PHE A 81 -4.31 -9.97 -3.05
C PHE A 81 -4.34 -10.96 -4.22
N PRO A 82 -4.06 -12.26 -4.01
CA PRO A 82 -4.04 -13.23 -5.10
C PRO A 82 -5.46 -13.53 -5.62
N MET A 83 -6.37 -13.80 -4.71
CA MET A 83 -7.71 -14.31 -4.92
C MET A 83 -8.66 -13.78 -3.85
N PHE A 84 -9.96 -13.89 -4.10
CA PHE A 84 -10.98 -13.63 -3.09
C PHE A 84 -12.16 -14.58 -3.31
N ASP A 85 -12.66 -15.21 -2.26
CA ASP A 85 -13.86 -16.04 -2.29
C ASP A 85 -14.51 -16.03 -0.91
N ASN A 86 -15.69 -15.42 -0.78
CA ASN A 86 -16.48 -15.41 0.45
C ASN A 86 -17.72 -16.31 0.39
N SER A 87 -17.81 -17.20 -0.61
CA SER A 87 -18.92 -18.16 -0.72
C SER A 87 -19.13 -19.08 0.49
N PRO A 88 -18.13 -19.38 1.34
CA PRO A 88 -18.38 -20.15 2.56
C PRO A 88 -19.21 -19.42 3.62
N VAL A 89 -19.34 -18.09 3.54
CA VAL A 89 -19.91 -17.25 4.61
C VAL A 89 -20.93 -16.21 4.12
N SER A 90 -21.27 -16.19 2.82
CA SER A 90 -22.18 -15.21 2.22
C SER A 90 -23.24 -15.86 1.34
N ASP A 91 -24.49 -15.42 1.48
CA ASP A 91 -25.60 -15.80 0.61
C ASP A 91 -25.56 -15.09 -0.77
N ASP A 92 -24.76 -14.03 -0.89
CA ASP A 92 -24.44 -13.32 -2.14
C ASP A 92 -22.91 -13.27 -2.31
N PRO A 93 -22.29 -14.30 -2.93
CA PRO A 93 -20.84 -14.45 -2.93
C PRO A 93 -20.17 -13.58 -4.00
N ILE A 94 -19.08 -12.93 -3.60
CA ILE A 94 -18.14 -12.27 -4.51
C ILE A 94 -16.94 -13.19 -4.67
N ARG A 95 -16.54 -13.41 -5.93
CA ARG A 95 -15.39 -14.25 -6.26
C ARG A 95 -14.45 -13.56 -7.23
N VAL A 96 -13.19 -13.50 -6.84
CA VAL A 96 -12.05 -13.21 -7.72
C VAL A 96 -11.31 -14.53 -7.91
N PRO A 97 -11.51 -15.24 -9.03
CA PRO A 97 -10.90 -16.54 -9.26
C PRO A 97 -9.38 -16.43 -9.36
N PRO A 98 -8.64 -17.54 -9.16
CA PRO A 98 -7.20 -17.57 -9.37
C PRO A 98 -6.80 -17.16 -10.78
N ASP A 99 -7.49 -17.67 -11.82
CA ASP A 99 -7.15 -17.49 -13.25
C ASP A 99 -5.64 -17.60 -13.52
N ASP A 100 -5.03 -18.68 -13.01
CA ASP A 100 -3.58 -18.93 -13.05
C ASP A 100 -2.71 -17.78 -12.46
N GLY A 101 -3.27 -17.00 -11.55
CA GLY A 101 -2.68 -15.82 -10.92
C GLY A 101 -2.78 -14.54 -11.73
N GLU A 102 -3.58 -14.50 -12.80
CA GLU A 102 -3.68 -13.32 -13.65
C GLU A 102 -4.22 -12.08 -12.92
N PRO A 103 -5.26 -12.15 -12.07
CA PRO A 103 -5.73 -10.99 -11.30
C PRO A 103 -4.64 -10.42 -10.38
N TYR A 104 -3.81 -11.29 -9.79
CA TYR A 104 -2.68 -10.88 -8.98
C TYR A 104 -1.59 -10.20 -9.81
N ARG A 105 -1.27 -10.77 -10.98
CA ARG A 105 -0.32 -10.17 -11.94
C ARG A 105 -0.82 -8.83 -12.45
N ASP A 106 -2.08 -8.70 -12.83
CA ASP A 106 -2.64 -7.44 -13.34
C ASP A 106 -2.51 -6.33 -12.30
N ARG A 107 -2.94 -6.59 -11.05
CA ARG A 107 -2.76 -5.64 -9.95
C ARG A 107 -1.29 -5.28 -9.74
N TRP A 108 -0.38 -6.26 -9.79
CA TRP A 108 1.06 -6.00 -9.73
C TRP A 108 1.58 -5.15 -10.89
N ARG A 109 1.13 -5.36 -12.13
CA ARG A 109 1.51 -4.51 -13.27
C ARG A 109 1.07 -3.07 -13.06
N ARG A 110 -0.14 -2.84 -12.53
CA ARG A 110 -0.62 -1.50 -12.19
C ARG A 110 0.16 -0.87 -11.03
N ILE A 111 0.57 -1.67 -10.04
CA ILE A 111 1.48 -1.24 -8.97
C ILE A 111 2.83 -0.82 -9.54
N LEU A 112 3.41 -1.60 -10.45
CA LEU A 112 4.70 -1.23 -11.09
C LEU A 112 4.60 0.08 -11.89
N MET A 113 3.53 0.26 -12.68
CA MET A 113 3.33 1.50 -13.44
C MET A 113 3.18 2.73 -12.54
N SER A 114 2.51 2.55 -11.40
CA SER A 114 2.24 3.65 -10.47
C SER A 114 3.32 3.85 -9.42
N MET A 115 4.26 2.93 -9.21
CA MET A 115 5.35 3.05 -8.22
C MET A 115 4.88 3.64 -6.86
N PRO A 116 3.94 3.00 -6.16
CA PRO A 116 3.47 3.47 -4.86
C PRO A 116 4.60 3.36 -3.83
N ARG A 117 4.50 4.14 -2.75
CA ARG A 117 5.47 4.10 -1.65
C ARG A 117 5.22 2.91 -0.73
N VAL A 118 3.96 2.49 -0.62
CA VAL A 118 3.50 1.40 0.24
C VAL A 118 2.62 0.46 -0.58
N VAL A 119 2.85 -0.84 -0.43
CA VAL A 119 2.00 -1.90 -0.97
C VAL A 119 1.58 -2.78 0.20
N LEU A 120 0.29 -2.86 0.49
CA LEU A 120 -0.28 -3.83 1.41
C LEU A 120 -0.54 -5.13 0.67
N ILE A 121 -0.08 -6.25 1.23
CA ILE A 121 -0.48 -7.59 0.77
C ILE A 121 -1.57 -8.10 1.69
N THR A 122 -2.73 -8.31 1.09
CA THR A 122 -3.90 -8.91 1.71
C THR A 122 -3.99 -10.33 1.17
N SER A 123 -3.62 -11.36 1.92
CA SER A 123 -3.15 -11.40 3.30
C SER A 123 -2.05 -12.46 3.42
N TRP A 124 -1.44 -12.62 4.60
CA TRP A 124 -0.59 -13.79 4.82
C TRP A 124 -1.43 -15.08 4.77
N ASN A 125 -2.45 -15.19 5.63
CA ASN A 125 -3.16 -16.45 5.89
C ASN A 125 -4.67 -16.29 6.16
N GLU A 126 -5.35 -15.35 5.51
CA GLU A 126 -6.82 -15.27 5.57
C GLU A 126 -7.44 -16.29 4.59
N TRP A 127 -7.54 -17.52 5.07
CA TRP A 127 -8.05 -18.66 4.31
C TRP A 127 -9.56 -18.58 4.06
N HIS A 128 -10.33 -17.98 4.98
CA HIS A 128 -11.79 -17.92 4.83
C HIS A 128 -12.22 -17.05 3.65
N GLU A 129 -11.42 -16.04 3.30
CA GLU A 129 -11.64 -15.19 2.14
C GLU A 129 -10.76 -15.59 0.93
N SER A 130 -9.98 -16.67 1.05
CA SER A 130 -9.05 -17.12 0.01
C SER A 130 -8.00 -16.07 -0.42
N THR A 131 -7.67 -15.10 0.43
CA THR A 131 -6.67 -14.05 0.11
C THR A 131 -5.24 -14.42 0.54
N ALA A 132 -5.06 -15.59 1.17
CA ALA A 132 -3.78 -16.05 1.68
C ALA A 132 -2.69 -16.19 0.59
N ILE A 133 -1.49 -15.68 0.88
CA ILE A 133 -0.26 -15.99 0.12
C ILE A 133 0.57 -17.11 0.76
N GLU A 134 0.19 -17.55 1.96
CA GLU A 134 0.78 -18.71 2.66
C GLU A 134 0.76 -19.95 1.74
N PRO A 135 1.82 -20.78 1.78
CA PRO A 135 1.85 -21.99 0.97
C PRO A 135 0.67 -22.92 1.24
N SER A 136 0.10 -23.48 0.19
CA SER A 136 -1.03 -24.41 0.25
C SER A 136 -0.72 -25.73 -0.45
N LEU A 137 -1.56 -26.73 -0.24
CA LEU A 137 -1.50 -27.99 -1.01
C LEU A 137 -1.80 -27.74 -2.49
N GLU A 138 -2.75 -26.85 -2.78
CA GLU A 138 -3.24 -26.56 -4.12
C GLU A 138 -2.26 -25.72 -4.94
N TRP A 139 -1.58 -24.76 -4.30
CA TRP A 139 -0.76 -23.76 -4.99
C TRP A 139 0.72 -23.80 -4.63
N GLY A 140 1.14 -24.67 -3.70
CA GLY A 140 2.51 -24.66 -3.18
C GLY A 140 2.88 -23.26 -2.70
N ASP A 141 4.07 -22.78 -3.08
CA ASP A 141 4.58 -21.44 -2.79
C ASP A 141 4.35 -20.42 -3.93
N LYS A 142 3.47 -20.71 -4.90
CA LYS A 142 3.21 -19.89 -6.10
C LYS A 142 3.03 -18.41 -5.79
N TRP A 143 2.22 -18.08 -4.78
CA TRP A 143 1.91 -16.70 -4.42
C TRP A 143 3.10 -15.98 -3.79
N LEU A 144 3.94 -16.68 -3.01
CA LEU A 144 5.18 -16.14 -2.49
C LEU A 144 6.19 -15.85 -3.60
N GLN A 145 6.37 -16.78 -4.53
CA GLN A 145 7.27 -16.59 -5.68
C GLN A 145 6.85 -15.40 -6.53
N MET A 146 5.54 -15.27 -6.81
CA MET A 146 5.02 -14.14 -7.56
C MET A 146 5.19 -12.81 -6.80
N THR A 147 4.90 -12.80 -5.50
CA THR A 147 5.12 -11.63 -4.63
C THR A 147 6.58 -11.21 -4.66
N LYS A 148 7.52 -12.14 -4.49
CA LYS A 148 8.96 -11.89 -4.54
C LYS A 148 9.37 -11.28 -5.88
N LEU A 149 8.95 -11.89 -6.99
CA LEU A 149 9.25 -11.40 -8.35
C LEU A 149 8.83 -9.93 -8.53
N TYR A 150 7.62 -9.57 -8.15
CA TYR A 150 7.12 -8.22 -8.36
C TYR A 150 7.67 -7.20 -7.36
N VAL A 151 7.95 -7.61 -6.12
CA VAL A 151 8.65 -6.76 -5.14
C VAL A 151 10.06 -6.44 -5.63
N GLU A 152 10.79 -7.41 -6.17
CA GLU A 152 12.12 -7.20 -6.77
C GLU A 152 12.04 -6.24 -7.96
N ARG A 153 11.07 -6.44 -8.87
CA ARG A 153 10.83 -5.52 -9.99
C ARG A 153 10.51 -4.10 -9.52
N LEU A 154 9.66 -3.95 -8.51
CA LEU A 154 9.29 -2.64 -7.97
C LEU A 154 10.50 -1.92 -7.37
N LYS A 155 11.33 -2.63 -6.59
CA LYS A 155 12.58 -2.09 -6.04
C LYS A 155 13.52 -1.62 -7.15
N THR A 156 13.68 -2.43 -8.20
CA THR A 156 14.51 -2.08 -9.35
C THR A 156 13.96 -0.86 -10.09
N SER A 157 12.65 -0.80 -10.37
CA SER A 157 12.02 0.37 -11.01
C SER A 157 12.23 1.65 -10.20
N VAL A 158 12.07 1.59 -8.88
CA VAL A 158 12.31 2.74 -7.99
C VAL A 158 13.78 3.16 -8.01
N MET A 159 14.72 2.22 -8.01
CA MET A 159 16.15 2.50 -8.08
C MET A 159 16.54 3.16 -9.41
N VAL A 160 16.07 2.61 -10.54
CA VAL A 160 16.31 3.15 -11.88
C VAL A 160 15.74 4.56 -12.00
N ALA A 161 14.51 4.79 -11.54
CA ALA A 161 13.88 6.11 -11.57
C ALA A 161 14.69 7.15 -10.75
N LYS A 162 15.19 6.77 -9.57
CA LYS A 162 16.04 7.64 -8.76
C LYS A 162 17.35 7.99 -9.46
N CYS A 163 18.05 6.99 -10.00
CA CYS A 163 19.30 7.23 -10.74
C CYS A 163 19.07 8.13 -11.95
N SER A 164 18.01 7.89 -12.73
CA SER A 164 17.66 8.72 -13.89
C SER A 164 17.40 10.17 -13.49
N MET A 165 16.59 10.43 -12.45
CA MET A 165 16.35 11.78 -11.95
C MET A 165 17.63 12.47 -11.49
N MET A 166 18.50 11.74 -10.78
CA MET A 166 19.78 12.27 -10.32
C MET A 166 20.71 12.64 -11.49
N SER A 167 20.81 11.78 -12.51
CA SER A 167 21.59 12.07 -13.72
C SER A 167 21.07 13.31 -14.44
N THR A 168 19.76 13.44 -14.62
CA THR A 168 19.16 14.64 -15.23
C THR A 168 19.46 15.90 -14.41
N ALA A 169 19.34 15.83 -13.08
CA ALA A 169 19.64 16.96 -12.21
C ALA A 169 21.12 17.40 -12.31
N VAL A 170 22.06 16.44 -12.36
CA VAL A 170 23.49 16.72 -12.54
C VAL A 170 23.77 17.39 -13.90
N VAL A 171 23.16 16.88 -14.97
CA VAL A 171 23.30 17.47 -16.32
C VAL A 171 22.78 18.90 -16.34
N LEU A 172 21.59 19.15 -15.78
CA LEU A 172 21.00 20.49 -15.70
C LEU A 172 21.84 21.44 -14.85
N LEU A 173 22.42 20.96 -13.74
CA LEU A 173 23.31 21.75 -12.89
C LEU A 173 24.57 22.15 -13.66
N ILE A 174 25.23 21.22 -14.35
CA ILE A 174 26.43 21.49 -15.16
C ILE A 174 26.11 22.50 -16.27
N LEU A 175 24.99 22.33 -16.99
CA LEU A 175 24.52 23.27 -18.02
C LEU A 175 24.28 24.67 -17.43
N SER A 176 23.62 24.75 -16.27
CA SER A 176 23.34 26.04 -15.61
C SER A 176 24.63 26.76 -15.18
N LEU A 177 25.60 26.04 -14.63
CA LEU A 177 26.92 26.56 -14.25
C LEU A 177 27.70 27.05 -15.48
N TRP A 178 27.67 26.27 -16.57
CA TRP A 178 28.33 26.65 -17.82
C TRP A 178 27.72 27.92 -18.43
N LEU A 179 26.38 28.04 -18.45
CA LEU A 179 25.69 29.24 -18.90
C LEU A 179 26.03 30.45 -18.02
N TYR A 180 26.06 30.26 -16.70
CA TYR A 180 26.45 31.31 -15.75
C TYR A 180 27.88 31.81 -16.01
N VAL A 181 28.86 30.92 -16.17
CA VAL A 181 30.25 31.29 -16.47
C VAL A 181 30.37 32.02 -17.81
N LYS A 182 29.61 31.62 -18.84
CA LYS A 182 29.61 32.32 -20.14
C LYS A 182 28.96 33.70 -20.09
N ALA A 183 27.91 33.87 -19.27
CA ALA A 183 27.18 35.12 -19.14
C ALA A 183 27.82 36.11 -18.16
N ALA A 184 28.76 35.64 -17.31
CA ALA A 184 29.45 36.48 -16.35
C ALA A 184 30.26 37.60 -17.06
N PRO A 185 30.05 38.88 -16.71
CA PRO A 185 30.79 39.97 -17.32
C PRO A 185 32.28 39.83 -17.02
N ARG A 186 33.12 39.86 -18.06
CA ARG A 186 34.57 39.92 -17.88
C ARG A 186 34.94 41.26 -17.27
N SER A 187 35.52 41.26 -16.08
CA SER A 187 36.14 42.47 -15.51
C SER A 187 37.22 42.95 -16.48
N ARG A 188 37.04 44.13 -17.08
CA ARG A 188 38.10 44.81 -17.82
C ARG A 188 39.09 45.34 -16.78
N SER A 189 40.29 44.76 -16.74
CA SER A 189 41.47 45.36 -16.11
C SER A 189 42.02 46.46 -17.00
#